data_AF-W7Q8V7-F1
#
_entry.id   AF-W7Q8V7-F1
#
_cell.length_a   1.000
_cell.length_b   1.000
_cell.length_c   1.000
_cell.angle_alpha   90.00
_cell.angle_beta   90.00
_cell.angle_gamma   90.00
#
_symmetry.space_group_name_H-M   'P 1'
#
loop_
_entity.id
_entity.type
_entity.pdbx_description
1 polymer ?
#
loop_
_entity_poly.entity_id
_entity_poly.type
_entity_poly.pdbx_seq_one_letter_code
_entity_poly.pdbx_strand_id
1 'polypeptide(L)' 'MTPTDRYQLARAAQTGDARAMERASAALAAITQCLQDDGISPFCHDGLLTAIDIVAWNLGDRADFLNEILKEDADV' A
#
# COMPACT_ATOMS: atom_id res chain seq x y z
N MET A 1 4.10 25.09 -15.74
CA MET A 1 4.60 24.30 -14.59
C MET A 1 6.11 24.26 -14.68
N THR A 2 6.79 24.83 -13.68
CA THR A 2 8.25 24.89 -13.64
C THR A 2 8.85 23.51 -13.30
N PRO A 3 10.13 23.25 -13.59
CA PRO A 3 10.81 22.03 -13.15
C PRO A 3 10.72 21.82 -11.63
N THR A 4 10.79 22.91 -10.85
CA THR A 4 10.63 22.88 -9.39
C THR A 4 9.24 22.41 -8.96
N ASP A 5 8.18 22.85 -9.65
CA ASP A 5 6.80 22.43 -9.34
C ASP A 5 6.62 20.91 -9.56
N ARG A 6 7.22 20.36 -10.63
CA ARG A 6 7.20 18.91 -10.91
C ARG A 6 7.89 18.12 -9.81
N TYR A 7 9.07 18.56 -9.39
CA TYR A 7 9.84 17.92 -8.34
C TYR A 7 9.08 17.92 -6.99
N GLN A 8 8.46 19.05 -6.63
CA GLN A 8 7.67 19.12 -5.38
C GLN A 8 6.41 18.26 -5.44
N LEU A 9 5.74 18.17 -6.60
CA LEU A 9 4.59 17.29 -6.79
C LEU A 9 4.97 15.81 -6.72
N ALA A 10 6.07 15.41 -7.37
CA ALA A 10 6.59 14.04 -7.30
C ALA A 10 6.96 13.64 -5.87
N ARG A 11 7.65 14.53 -5.15
CA ARG A 11 8.00 14.32 -3.74
C ARG A 11 6.76 14.23 -2.85
N ALA A 12 5.78 15.10 -3.05
CA ALA A 12 4.52 15.04 -2.29
C ALA A 12 3.77 13.73 -2.54
N ALA A 13 3.70 13.28 -3.80
CA ALA A 13 3.11 11.99 -4.16
C ALA A 13 3.84 10.83 -3.45
N GLN A 14 5.17 10.79 -3.51
CA GLN A 14 5.98 9.76 -2.87
C GLN A 14 5.79 9.72 -1.34
N THR A 15 5.67 10.87 -0.68
CA THR A 15 5.35 10.92 0.76
C THR A 15 3.92 10.47 1.08
N GLY A 16 2.96 10.79 0.20
CA GLY A 16 1.58 10.30 0.31
C GLY A 16 1.51 8.78 0.20
N ASP A 17 2.33 8.22 -0.68
CA ASP A 17 2.43 6.77 -0.91
C ASP A 17 3.04 6.05 0.28
N ALA A 18 4.14 6.54 0.83
CA ALA A 18 4.73 5.98 2.04
C ALA A 18 3.71 5.89 3.18
N ARG A 19 2.91 6.95 3.38
CA ARG A 19 1.86 6.98 4.41
C ARG A 19 0.67 6.07 4.09
N ALA A 20 0.35 5.85 2.82
CA ALA A 20 -0.67 4.88 2.43
C ALA A 20 -0.18 3.45 2.69
N MET A 21 1.07 3.15 2.34
CA MET A 21 1.71 1.85 2.57
C MET A 21 1.82 1.51 4.06
N GLU A 22 2.20 2.47 4.90
CA GLU A 22 2.26 2.29 6.35
C GLU A 22 0.90 1.96 6.95
N ARG A 23 -0.16 2.68 6.54
CA ARG A 23 -1.53 2.41 6.98
C ARG A 23 -2.04 1.04 6.53
N ALA A 24 -1.72 0.65 5.30
CA ALA A 24 -2.08 -0.65 4.76
C ALA A 24 -1.34 -1.78 5.52
N SER A 25 -0.06 -1.60 5.82
CA SER A 25 0.71 -2.54 6.66
C SER A 25 0.10 -2.68 8.06
N ALA A 26 -0.30 -1.58 8.69
CA ALA A 26 -0.96 -1.61 10.00
C ALA A 26 -2.32 -2.32 9.95
N ALA A 27 -3.10 -2.10 8.89
CA ALA A 27 -4.38 -2.78 8.68
C ALA A 27 -4.19 -4.29 8.48
N LEU A 28 -3.20 -4.71 7.68
CA LEU A 28 -2.86 -6.13 7.49
C LEU A 28 -2.48 -6.81 8.82
N ALA A 29 -1.67 -6.14 9.63
CA ALA A 29 -1.29 -6.66 10.96
C ALA A 29 -2.52 -6.86 11.86
N ALA A 30 -3.43 -5.88 11.91
CA ALA A 30 -4.65 -5.97 12.69
C ALA A 30 -5.59 -7.08 12.19
N ILE A 31 -5.78 -7.20 10.86
CA ILE A 31 -6.61 -8.25 10.28
C ILE A 31 -6.03 -9.65 10.57
N THR A 32 -4.70 -9.80 10.45
CA THR A 32 -4.01 -11.06 10.76
C THR A 32 -4.20 -11.44 12.22
N GLN A 33 -4.19 -10.45 13.13
CA GLN A 33 -4.46 -10.68 14.55
C GLN A 33 -5.92 -11.09 14.79
N CYS A 34 -6.89 -10.53 14.08
CA CYS A 34 -8.29 -10.97 14.14
C CYS A 34 -8.47 -12.40 13.62
N LEU A 35 -7.73 -12.81 12.59
CA LEU A 35 -7.78 -14.17 12.06
C LEU A 35 -7.20 -15.22 13.02
N GLN A 36 -6.40 -14.81 14.00
CA GLN A 36 -5.87 -15.68 15.05
C GLN A 36 -6.87 -15.89 16.22
N ASP A 37 -8.00 -15.19 16.22
CA ASP A 37 -9.04 -15.36 17.24
C ASP A 37 -9.88 -16.62 16.94
N ASP A 38 -9.80 -17.61 17.83
CA ASP A 38 -10.55 -18.87 17.73
C ASP A 38 -12.07 -18.68 17.73
N GLY A 39 -12.57 -17.50 18.13
CA GLY A 39 -13.99 -17.17 18.18
C GLY A 39 -14.59 -16.63 16.87
N ILE A 40 -13.79 -16.48 15.81
CA ILE A 40 -14.27 -15.80 14.60
C ILE A 40 -15.23 -16.68 13.78
N SER A 41 -16.31 -16.08 13.26
CA SER A 41 -17.24 -16.81 12.40
C SER A 41 -16.59 -17.14 11.04
N PRO A 42 -16.94 -18.27 10.39
CA PRO A 42 -16.40 -18.61 9.07
C PRO A 42 -16.64 -17.53 8.01
N PHE A 43 -17.80 -16.86 8.05
CA PHE A 43 -18.09 -15.74 7.16
C PHE A 43 -17.14 -14.56 7.38
N CYS A 44 -16.85 -14.23 8.63
CA CYS A 44 -15.90 -13.17 8.97
C CYS A 44 -14.47 -13.56 8.58
N HIS A 45 -14.08 -14.83 8.78
CA HIS A 45 -12.79 -15.35 8.37
C HIS A 45 -12.56 -15.16 6.86
N ASP A 46 -13.49 -15.62 6.02
CA ASP A 46 -13.39 -15.49 4.56
C ASP A 46 -13.39 -14.03 4.10
N GLY A 47 -14.18 -13.18 4.76
CA GLY A 47 -14.20 -11.74 4.51
C GLY A 47 -12.87 -11.06 4.83
N LEU A 48 -12.22 -11.46 5.93
CA LEU A 48 -10.91 -10.95 6.33
C LEU A 48 -9.78 -11.43 5.41
N LEU A 49 -9.81 -12.68 4.96
CA LEU A 49 -8.89 -13.17 3.93
C LEU A 49 -9.03 -12.38 2.62
N THR A 50 -10.26 -12.16 2.17
CA THR A 50 -10.53 -11.33 0.98
C THR A 50 -10.02 -9.90 1.17
N ALA A 51 -10.17 -9.33 2.37
CA ALA A 51 -9.63 -8.00 2.68
C ALA A 51 -8.10 -7.96 2.64
N ILE A 52 -7.42 -9.00 3.16
CA ILE A 52 -5.96 -9.14 3.05
C ILE A 52 -5.54 -9.14 1.57
N ASP A 53 -6.18 -9.95 0.73
CA ASP A 53 -5.83 -10.06 -0.68
C ASP A 53 -5.97 -8.71 -1.40
N ILE A 54 -7.06 -7.98 -1.16
CA ILE A 54 -7.29 -6.66 -1.76
C ILE A 54 -6.20 -5.67 -1.31
N VAL A 55 -5.86 -5.65 -0.02
CA VAL A 55 -4.85 -4.71 0.51
C VAL A 55 -3.46 -5.08 0.00
N ALA A 56 -3.11 -6.36 -0.04
CA ALA A 56 -1.84 -6.84 -0.57
C ALA A 56 -1.68 -6.52 -2.06
N TRP A 57 -2.73 -6.71 -2.85
CA TRP A 57 -2.71 -6.38 -4.28
C TRP A 57 -2.49 -4.88 -4.53
N ASN A 58 -3.23 -4.02 -3.82
CA ASN A 58 -3.04 -2.56 -3.92
C ASN A 58 -1.62 -2.13 -3.50
N LEU A 59 -1.02 -2.80 -2.51
CA LEU A 59 0.36 -2.53 -2.11
C LEU A 59 1.36 -2.96 -3.18
N GLY A 60 1.14 -4.11 -3.83
CA GLY A 60 1.94 -4.59 -4.96
C GLY A 60 1.91 -3.60 -6.13
N ASP A 61 0.71 -3.23 -6.59
CA ASP A 61 0.53 -2.26 -7.68
C ASP A 61 1.21 -0.93 -7.37
N ARG A 62 1.14 -0.47 -6.11
CA ARG A 62 1.79 0.78 -5.71
C ARG A 62 3.31 0.67 -5.65
N ALA A 63 3.83 -0.46 -5.19
CA ALA A 63 5.26 -0.73 -5.19
C ALA A 63 5.82 -0.81 -6.61
N ASP A 64 5.09 -1.42 -7.54
CA ASP A 64 5.47 -1.49 -8.96
C ASP A 64 5.50 -0.10 -9.59
N PHE A 65 4.48 0.73 -9.35
CA PHE A 65 4.46 2.13 -9.80
C PHE A 65 5.65 2.94 -9.26
N LEU A 66 5.98 2.80 -7.97
CA LEU A 66 7.13 3.49 -7.38
C LEU A 66 8.46 3.01 -7.98
N ASN A 67 8.58 1.71 -8.27
CA ASN A 67 9.75 1.14 -8.94
C ASN A 67 9.91 1.66 -10.37
N GLU A 68 8.81 1.88 -11.10
CA GLU A 68 8.84 2.49 -12.43
C GLU A 68 9.35 3.93 -12.38
N ILE A 69 8.83 4.75 -11.45
CA ILE A 69 9.31 6.13 -11.24
C ILE A 69 10.80 6.15 -10.90
N LEU A 70 11.25 5.29 -9.98
CA LEU A 70 12.65 5.24 -9.57
C LEU A 70 13.59 4.83 -10.72
N LYS A 71 13.13 3.99 -11.66
CA LYS A 71 13.89 3.63 -12.86
C LYS A 71 13.98 4.80 -13.84
N GLU A 72 12.88 5.53 -14.07
CA GLU A 72 12.88 6.71 -14.93
C GLU A 72 13.82 7.81 -14.42
N ASP A 73 13.89 8.02 -13.10
CA ASP A 73 14.81 8.98 -12.48
C ASP A 73 16.30 8.55 -12.54
N ALA A 74 16.59 7.26 -12.72
CA ALA A 74 17.96 6.73 -12.78
C ALA A 74 18.60 6.81 -14.18
N ASP A 75 17.78 6.93 -15.23
CA ASP A 75 18.19 7.02 -16.63
C ASP A 75 18.32 8.47 -17.14
N VAL A 76 18.24 9.47 -16.25
CA VAL A 76 18.34 10.93 -16.54
C VAL A 76 19.62 11.55 -15.99
#